data_AF-A0A355EYI0-F1
#
_entry.id   AF-A0A355EYI0-F1
#
_cell.length_a   1.000
_cell.length_b   1.000
_cell.length_c   1.000
_cell.angle_alpha   90.00
_cell.angle_beta   90.00
_cell.angle_gamma   90.00
#
_symmetry.space_group_name_H-M   'P 1'
#
loop_
_entity.id
_entity.type
_entity.pdbx_description
1 polymer ?
#
loop_
_entity_poly.entity_id
_entity_poly.type
_entity_poly.pdbx_seq_one_letter_code
_entity_poly.pdbx_strand_id
1 'polypeptide(L)'
;MSELFAGVALNFKQMRLARSWTPEEMAEKAGLPVEAVLGYEADPASLTSRVATKVLDIYPLMVLEGKEMLDSPEFPSRAPLWLDIEMDARVLEWNAALSIDQGSFRKALNELERAVALHPWPQRLGQLLLSKAEVLGELGREQHALEALHQAERYFDVAEEPHLWLRLRINQMYFLCHQEKFAEAEAYKEEARELTARIGRERERRQLVSLEGRIAAGRGRWQEALDLLQPAREELSAAGRLFEAGCTTLDIAAVLVDQGKLAELAELARQVEPWGQEKKLTDVARSTLRLFCRLVAQGSFKPGMGRRFAADFRKTDTRLTRPFEIPGEQGNGNEAPALREGRARIAAAARAQREADAD
;
A
#
# COMPACT_ATOMS: atom_id res chain seq x y z
N MET A 1 -0.48 26.54 -23.19
CA MET A 1 0.14 25.41 -22.46
C MET A 1 1.65 25.37 -22.66
N SER A 2 2.17 25.43 -23.89
CA SER A 2 3.63 25.37 -24.17
C SER A 2 4.49 26.37 -23.37
N GLU A 3 4.10 27.65 -23.27
CA GLU A 3 4.85 28.64 -22.48
C GLU A 3 4.83 28.38 -20.96
N LEU A 4 3.77 27.76 -20.44
CA LEU A 4 3.66 27.44 -19.00
C LEU A 4 4.58 26.29 -18.60
N PHE A 5 4.78 25.31 -19.48
CA PHE A 5 5.73 24.22 -19.25
C PHE A 5 7.18 24.71 -19.31
N ALA A 6 7.46 25.72 -20.13
CA ALA A 6 8.81 26.26 -20.28
C ALA A 6 9.39 26.82 -18.97
N GLY A 7 8.60 27.58 -18.21
CA GLY A 7 9.02 28.11 -16.92
C GLY A 7 9.29 27.02 -15.87
N VAL A 8 8.49 25.96 -15.87
CA VAL A 8 8.68 24.81 -14.97
C VAL A 8 9.92 24.00 -15.32
N ALA A 9 10.18 23.79 -16.61
CA ALA A 9 11.37 23.07 -17.07
C ALA A 9 12.67 23.80 -16.64
N LEU A 10 12.68 25.13 -16.75
CA LEU A 10 13.79 25.95 -16.28
C LEU A 10 13.98 25.82 -14.76
N ASN A 11 12.89 25.81 -14.00
CA ASN A 11 12.94 25.63 -12.55
C ASN A 11 13.52 24.26 -12.17
N PHE A 12 13.06 23.17 -12.80
CA PHE A 12 13.62 21.84 -12.55
C PHE A 12 15.12 21.78 -12.82
N LYS A 13 15.59 22.43 -13.89
CA LYS A 13 17.03 22.59 -14.15
C LYS A 13 17.74 23.30 -13.01
N GLN A 14 17.20 24.42 -12.53
CA GLN A 14 17.78 25.16 -11.40
C GLN A 14 17.77 24.33 -10.11
N MET A 15 16.69 23.61 -9.80
CA MET A 15 16.59 22.73 -8.63
C MET A 15 17.61 21.59 -8.66
N ARG A 16 17.88 21.06 -9.85
CA ARG A 16 18.93 20.06 -10.09
C ARG A 16 20.31 20.66 -9.83
N LEU A 17 20.60 21.81 -10.45
CA LEU A 17 21.88 22.51 -10.30
C LEU A 17 22.15 22.93 -8.84
N ALA A 18 21.14 23.41 -8.12
CA ALA A 18 21.25 23.80 -6.71
C ALA A 18 21.61 22.63 -5.79
N ARG A 19 21.33 21.38 -6.21
CA ARG A 19 21.72 20.15 -5.50
C ARG A 19 23.02 19.55 -6.01
N SER A 20 23.68 20.22 -6.96
CA SER A 20 24.85 19.72 -7.66
C SER A 20 24.59 18.37 -8.36
N TRP A 21 23.34 18.10 -8.76
CA TRP A 21 23.01 16.86 -9.46
C TRP A 21 23.36 16.94 -10.94
N THR A 22 23.90 15.87 -11.50
CA THR A 22 23.99 15.72 -12.96
C THR A 22 22.61 15.37 -13.55
N PRO A 23 22.38 15.57 -14.87
CA PRO A 23 21.17 15.09 -15.52
C PRO A 23 20.92 13.59 -15.32
N GLU A 24 21.98 12.78 -15.32
CA GLU A 24 21.94 11.34 -15.07
C GLU A 24 21.47 11.02 -13.65
N GLU A 25 22.02 11.71 -12.63
CA GLU A 25 21.60 11.51 -11.24
C GLU A 25 20.13 11.90 -11.01
N MET A 26 19.66 12.98 -11.66
CA MET A 26 18.26 13.37 -11.59
C MET A 26 17.36 12.35 -12.28
N ALA A 27 17.75 11.89 -13.47
CA ALA A 27 17.03 10.89 -14.24
C ALA A 27 16.93 9.57 -13.47
N GLU A 28 18.04 9.09 -12.90
CA GLU A 28 18.08 7.89 -12.06
C GLU A 28 17.13 8.04 -10.86
N LYS A 29 17.20 9.14 -10.12
CA LYS A 29 16.33 9.39 -8.96
C LYS A 29 14.86 9.44 -9.36
N ALA A 30 14.54 10.08 -10.49
CA ALA A 30 13.17 10.24 -10.97
C ALA A 30 12.62 8.98 -11.66
N GLY A 31 13.46 7.96 -11.90
CA GLY A 31 13.11 6.81 -12.71
C GLY A 31 12.77 7.19 -14.15
N LEU A 32 13.50 8.16 -14.71
CA LEU A 32 13.34 8.66 -16.06
C LEU A 32 14.55 8.30 -16.93
N PRO A 33 14.39 8.19 -18.27
CA PRO A 33 15.53 8.19 -19.17
C PRO A 33 16.25 9.55 -19.13
N VAL A 34 17.58 9.56 -19.22
CA VAL A 34 18.38 10.80 -19.17
C VAL A 34 18.01 11.76 -20.30
N GLU A 35 17.59 11.22 -21.44
CA GLU A 35 17.13 11.97 -22.61
C GLU A 35 15.88 12.81 -22.30
N ALA A 36 15.02 12.37 -21.37
CA ALA A 36 13.87 13.17 -20.95
C ALA A 36 14.32 14.42 -20.18
N VAL A 37 15.33 14.29 -19.31
CA VAL A 37 15.90 15.42 -18.55
C VAL A 37 16.63 16.37 -19.49
N LEU A 38 17.52 15.85 -20.33
CA LEU A 38 18.25 16.67 -21.31
C LEU A 38 17.30 17.32 -22.32
N GLY A 39 16.24 16.63 -22.71
CA GLY A 39 15.22 17.11 -23.64
C GLY A 39 14.56 18.38 -23.15
N TYR A 40 13.99 18.38 -21.94
CA TYR A 40 13.33 19.58 -21.43
C TYR A 40 14.30 20.70 -21.05
N GLU A 41 15.56 20.37 -20.73
CA GLU A 41 16.57 21.38 -20.45
C GLU A 41 17.09 22.10 -21.70
N ALA A 42 17.04 21.44 -22.85
CA ALA A 42 17.41 21.99 -24.15
C ALA A 42 16.21 22.69 -24.83
N ASP A 43 15.03 22.05 -24.77
CA ASP A 43 13.76 22.59 -25.23
C ASP A 43 12.71 22.51 -24.12
N PRO A 44 12.51 23.60 -23.35
CA PRO A 44 11.54 23.65 -22.26
C PRO A 44 10.09 23.33 -22.68
N ALA A 45 9.74 23.45 -23.96
CA ALA A 45 8.42 23.08 -24.47
C ALA A 45 8.22 21.56 -24.57
N SER A 46 9.30 20.77 -24.54
CA SER A 46 9.25 19.30 -24.56
C SER A 46 8.89 18.68 -23.21
N LEU A 47 8.82 19.47 -22.13
CA LEU A 47 8.40 19.00 -20.82
C LEU A 47 6.95 18.50 -20.88
N THR A 48 6.79 17.19 -20.69
CA THR A 48 5.47 16.59 -20.54
C THR A 48 5.04 16.60 -19.08
N SER A 49 3.74 16.57 -18.82
CA SER A 49 3.22 16.44 -17.45
C SER A 49 3.75 15.19 -16.75
N ARG A 50 3.89 14.07 -17.47
CA ARG A 50 4.48 12.83 -16.95
C ARG A 50 5.90 13.04 -16.43
N VAL A 51 6.75 13.67 -17.23
CA VAL A 51 8.14 13.99 -16.82
C VAL A 51 8.12 14.97 -15.64
N ALA A 52 7.25 15.97 -15.67
CA ALA A 52 7.13 16.93 -14.59
C ALA A 52 6.72 16.30 -13.26
N THR A 53 5.73 15.40 -13.25
CA THR A 53 5.32 14.66 -12.04
C THR A 53 6.47 13.81 -11.50
N LYS A 54 7.18 13.06 -12.35
CA LYS A 54 8.32 12.23 -11.93
C LYS A 54 9.48 13.06 -11.36
N VAL A 55 9.72 14.23 -11.92
CA VAL A 55 10.70 15.18 -11.37
C VAL A 55 10.22 15.75 -10.03
N LEU A 56 8.94 16.08 -9.90
CA LEU A 56 8.37 16.55 -8.63
C LEU A 56 8.43 15.48 -7.53
N ASP A 57 8.35 14.19 -7.88
CA ASP A 57 8.45 13.06 -6.94
C ASP A 57 9.79 12.98 -6.19
N ILE A 58 10.87 13.48 -6.77
CA ILE A 58 12.20 13.43 -6.13
C ILE A 58 12.51 14.67 -5.29
N TYR A 59 11.59 15.62 -5.22
CA TYR A 59 11.73 16.84 -4.44
C TYR A 59 10.79 16.85 -3.22
N PRO A 60 11.33 17.01 -1.99
CA PRO A 60 10.50 17.14 -0.80
C PRO A 60 9.66 18.43 -0.86
N LEU A 61 8.37 18.41 -0.51
CA LEU A 61 7.52 19.61 -0.48
C LEU A 61 8.05 20.73 0.42
N MET A 62 8.91 20.45 1.40
CA MET A 62 9.55 21.51 2.18
C MET A 62 10.40 22.47 1.34
N VAL A 63 10.78 22.07 0.12
CA VAL A 63 11.47 22.94 -0.86
C VAL A 63 10.47 23.75 -1.69
N LEU A 64 9.18 23.38 -1.64
CA LEU A 64 8.09 23.96 -2.42
C LEU A 64 7.17 24.86 -1.57
N GLU A 65 7.23 24.77 -0.23
CA GLU A 65 6.69 25.80 0.69
C GLU A 65 7.46 27.12 0.62
N GLY A 66 8.65 27.11 -0.01
CA GLY A 66 9.48 28.28 -0.19
C GLY A 66 8.84 29.27 -1.15
N LYS A 67 8.27 30.34 -0.59
CA LYS A 67 8.23 31.68 -1.22
C LYS A 67 9.51 31.97 -2.03
N GLU A 68 10.67 31.51 -1.55
CA GLU A 68 11.97 31.62 -2.22
C GLU A 68 12.04 31.03 -3.66
N MET A 69 11.27 29.99 -3.98
CA MET A 69 11.24 29.43 -5.34
C MET A 69 10.36 30.28 -6.30
N LEU A 70 9.25 30.82 -5.78
CA LEU A 70 8.29 31.63 -6.52
C LEU A 70 8.69 33.12 -6.57
N ASP A 71 9.56 33.56 -5.65
CA ASP A 71 10.06 34.94 -5.54
C ASP A 71 11.34 35.16 -6.38
N SER A 72 11.80 34.16 -7.15
CA SER A 72 12.86 34.36 -8.13
C SER A 72 12.41 35.38 -9.19
N PRO A 73 13.21 36.40 -9.52
CA PRO A 73 12.85 37.40 -10.54
C PRO A 73 12.67 36.79 -11.94
N GLU A 74 13.14 35.56 -12.16
CA GLU A 74 12.98 34.80 -13.39
C GLU A 74 11.68 33.99 -13.43
N PHE A 75 10.96 33.87 -12.31
CA PHE A 75 9.67 33.22 -12.26
C PHE A 75 8.60 34.22 -12.73
N PRO A 76 7.64 33.82 -13.60
CA PRO A 76 6.45 34.62 -13.79
C PRO A 76 5.82 34.86 -12.43
N SER A 77 5.29 36.06 -12.18
CA SER A 77 4.75 36.51 -10.89
C SER A 77 3.60 35.65 -10.31
N ARG A 78 3.24 34.56 -10.99
CA ARG A 78 2.37 33.49 -10.53
C ARG A 78 2.77 32.15 -11.17
N ALA A 79 2.81 31.09 -10.38
CA ALA A 79 2.97 29.73 -10.89
C ALA A 79 1.84 29.36 -11.86
N PRO A 80 2.10 28.45 -12.83
CA PRO A 80 1.03 27.90 -13.64
C PRO A 80 -0.06 27.25 -12.77
N LEU A 81 -1.34 27.52 -13.06
CA LEU A 81 -2.47 26.98 -12.29
C LEU A 81 -2.43 25.45 -12.15
N TRP A 82 -1.95 24.73 -13.16
CA TRP A 82 -1.83 23.27 -13.09
C TRP A 82 -0.79 22.81 -12.07
N LEU A 83 0.28 23.59 -11.85
CA LEU A 83 1.30 23.30 -10.86
C LEU A 83 0.75 23.56 -9.45
N ASP A 84 0.01 24.65 -9.25
CA ASP A 84 -0.68 24.90 -7.98
C ASP A 84 -1.64 23.76 -7.62
N ILE A 85 -2.45 23.31 -8.58
CA ILE A 85 -3.37 22.17 -8.40
C ILE A 85 -2.63 20.88 -8.08
N GLU A 86 -1.53 20.59 -8.79
CA GLU A 86 -0.68 19.43 -8.52
C GLU A 86 -0.10 19.49 -7.10
N MET A 87 0.39 20.66 -6.69
CA MET A 87 0.96 20.87 -5.37
C MET A 87 -0.07 20.67 -4.26
N ASP A 88 -1.27 21.25 -4.43
CA ASP A 88 -2.38 21.05 -3.50
C ASP A 88 -2.76 19.57 -3.39
N ALA A 89 -2.84 18.85 -4.52
CA ALA A 89 -3.15 17.43 -4.53
C ALA A 89 -2.09 16.60 -3.80
N ARG A 90 -0.80 16.93 -3.95
CA ARG A 90 0.31 16.25 -3.25
C ARG A 90 0.30 16.53 -1.74
N VAL A 91 0.00 17.76 -1.32
CA VAL A 91 -0.19 18.09 0.11
C VAL A 91 -1.29 17.20 0.70
N LEU A 92 -2.41 17.03 0.00
CA LEU A 92 -3.51 16.18 0.45
C LEU A 92 -3.11 14.71 0.52
N GLU A 93 -2.38 14.20 -0.48
CA GLU A 93 -1.86 12.83 -0.46
C GLU A 93 -0.93 12.58 0.74
N TRP A 94 -0.07 13.53 1.05
CA TRP A 94 0.83 13.43 2.19
C TRP A 94 0.10 13.51 3.53
N ASN A 95 -0.89 14.40 3.62
CA ASN A 95 -1.78 14.44 4.78
C ASN A 95 -2.56 13.12 4.94
N ALA A 96 -2.92 12.48 3.82
CA ALA A 96 -3.51 11.14 3.86
C ALA A 96 -2.52 10.09 4.36
N ALA A 97 -1.30 10.05 3.82
CA ALA A 97 -0.24 9.14 4.26
C ALA A 97 0.05 9.28 5.77
N LEU A 98 0.20 10.53 6.24
CA LEU A 98 0.35 10.81 7.67
C LEU A 98 -0.86 10.35 8.48
N SER A 99 -2.07 10.61 7.99
CA SER A 99 -3.30 10.17 8.65
C SER A 99 -3.38 8.64 8.72
N ILE A 100 -2.90 7.92 7.70
CA ILE A 100 -2.80 6.45 7.67
C ILE A 100 -1.81 5.96 8.73
N ASP A 101 -0.60 6.54 8.77
CA ASP A 101 0.40 6.21 9.79
C ASP A 101 -0.11 6.49 11.21
N GLN A 102 -1.01 7.47 11.35
CA GLN A 102 -1.69 7.78 12.59
C GLN A 102 -2.91 6.91 12.90
N GLY A 103 -3.33 6.00 12.01
CA GLY A 103 -4.56 5.21 12.15
C GLY A 103 -5.86 6.01 11.96
N SER A 104 -5.76 7.27 11.51
CA SER A 104 -6.88 8.19 11.26
C SER A 104 -7.50 7.95 9.88
N PHE A 105 -7.97 6.73 9.60
CA PHE A 105 -8.41 6.31 8.26
C PHE A 105 -9.56 7.13 7.68
N ARG A 106 -10.48 7.64 8.50
CA ARG A 106 -11.56 8.52 8.02
C ARG A 106 -11.02 9.86 7.49
N LYS A 107 -10.04 10.42 8.17
CA LYS A 107 -9.36 11.65 7.73
C LYS A 107 -8.57 11.36 6.46
N ALA A 108 -7.79 10.28 6.44
CA ALA A 108 -7.05 9.86 5.25
C ALA A 108 -7.96 9.70 4.02
N LEU A 109 -9.13 9.07 4.19
CA LEU A 109 -10.10 8.91 3.10
C LEU A 109 -10.57 10.26 2.55
N ASN A 110 -10.91 11.21 3.43
CA ASN A 110 -11.34 12.54 3.01
C ASN A 110 -10.24 13.28 2.25
N GLU A 111 -8.99 13.21 2.72
CA GLU A 111 -7.86 13.84 2.01
C GLU A 111 -7.61 13.19 0.65
N LEU A 112 -7.68 11.86 0.53
CA LEU A 112 -7.57 11.15 -0.75
C LEU A 112 -8.70 11.51 -1.71
N GLU A 113 -9.93 11.67 -1.22
CA GLU A 113 -11.08 12.08 -2.03
C GLU A 113 -10.91 13.50 -2.59
N ARG A 114 -10.39 14.41 -1.77
CA ARG A 114 -10.04 15.77 -2.21
C ARG A 114 -8.89 15.74 -3.22
N ALA A 115 -7.86 14.93 -2.99
CA ALA A 115 -6.73 14.78 -3.92
C ALA A 115 -7.20 14.25 -5.28
N VAL A 116 -8.04 13.21 -5.29
CA VAL A 116 -8.65 12.65 -6.50
C VAL A 116 -9.48 13.69 -7.26
N ALA A 117 -10.23 14.53 -6.54
CA ALA A 117 -11.06 15.57 -7.16
C ALA A 117 -10.23 16.71 -7.80
N LEU A 118 -9.03 16.97 -7.28
CA LEU A 118 -8.12 17.98 -7.82
C LEU A 118 -7.26 17.45 -8.97
N HIS A 119 -6.91 16.17 -8.97
CA HIS A 119 -5.84 15.66 -9.83
C HIS A 119 -6.21 15.69 -11.33
N PRO A 120 -5.49 16.44 -12.18
CA PRO A 120 -5.78 16.50 -13.61
C PRO A 120 -5.13 15.36 -14.41
N TRP A 121 -4.17 14.64 -13.84
CA TRP A 121 -3.34 13.66 -14.56
C TRP A 121 -3.71 12.20 -14.29
N PRO A 122 -3.85 11.37 -15.35
CA PRO A 122 -4.18 9.94 -15.27
C PRO A 122 -3.29 9.12 -14.32
N GLN A 123 -1.97 9.23 -14.43
CA GLN A 123 -1.03 8.30 -13.77
C GLN A 123 -1.11 8.37 -12.24
N ARG A 124 -1.11 9.59 -11.69
CA ARG A 124 -1.20 9.81 -10.24
C ARG A 124 -2.61 9.50 -9.72
N LEU A 125 -3.64 9.70 -10.55
CA LEU A 125 -5.00 9.33 -10.19
C LEU A 125 -5.13 7.82 -9.91
N GLY A 126 -4.47 6.96 -10.70
CA GLY A 126 -4.40 5.52 -10.42
C GLY A 126 -3.80 5.21 -9.04
N GLN A 127 -2.69 5.87 -8.68
CA GLN A 127 -2.00 5.71 -7.39
C GLN A 127 -2.85 6.19 -6.20
N LEU A 128 -3.53 7.34 -6.35
CA LEU A 128 -4.45 7.86 -5.34
C LEU A 128 -5.65 6.93 -5.14
N LEU A 129 -6.20 6.37 -6.22
CA LEU A 129 -7.31 5.41 -6.16
C LEU A 129 -6.88 4.07 -5.52
N LEU A 130 -5.67 3.60 -5.79
CA LEU A 130 -5.10 2.42 -5.13
C LEU A 130 -4.96 2.66 -3.61
N SER A 131 -4.43 3.81 -3.23
CA SER A 131 -4.33 4.24 -1.83
C SER A 131 -5.70 4.36 -1.16
N LYS A 132 -6.68 4.95 -1.87
CA LYS A 132 -8.07 5.07 -1.43
C LYS A 132 -8.69 3.70 -1.18
N ALA A 133 -8.46 2.73 -2.06
CA ALA A 133 -8.98 1.37 -1.90
C ALA A 133 -8.45 0.70 -0.62
N GLU A 134 -7.18 0.88 -0.30
CA GLU A 134 -6.60 0.33 0.92
C GLU A 134 -7.22 0.95 2.18
N VAL A 135 -7.38 2.27 2.22
CA VAL A 135 -8.05 2.96 3.33
C VAL A 135 -9.51 2.53 3.48
N LEU A 136 -10.22 2.35 2.36
CA LEU A 136 -11.58 1.80 2.38
C LEU A 136 -11.61 0.38 2.94
N GLY A 137 -10.59 -0.42 2.64
CA GLY A 137 -10.39 -1.74 3.23
C GLY A 137 -10.25 -1.71 4.75
N GLU A 138 -9.43 -0.79 5.28
CA GLU A 138 -9.28 -0.60 6.73
C GLU A 138 -10.59 -0.16 7.41
N LEU A 139 -11.44 0.55 6.67
CA LEU A 139 -12.76 0.97 7.15
C LEU A 139 -13.85 -0.10 6.99
N GLY A 140 -13.51 -1.31 6.52
CA GLY A 140 -14.47 -2.39 6.27
C GLY A 140 -15.46 -2.07 5.15
N ARG A 141 -15.02 -1.32 4.14
CA ARG A 141 -15.82 -0.91 2.97
C ARG A 141 -15.31 -1.60 1.70
N GLU A 142 -15.26 -2.93 1.71
CA GLU A 142 -14.58 -3.74 0.69
C GLU A 142 -15.19 -3.55 -0.71
N GLN A 143 -16.50 -3.32 -0.80
CA GLN A 143 -17.17 -3.08 -2.08
C GLN A 143 -16.69 -1.78 -2.73
N HIS A 144 -16.63 -0.69 -1.96
CA HIS A 144 -16.10 0.58 -2.44
C HIS A 144 -14.59 0.48 -2.72
N ALA A 145 -13.85 -0.34 -1.97
CA ALA A 145 -12.44 -0.59 -2.24
C ALA A 145 -12.24 -1.26 -3.61
N LEU A 146 -13.04 -2.28 -3.95
CA LEU A 146 -13.00 -2.90 -5.29
C LEU A 146 -13.39 -1.92 -6.40
N GLU A 147 -14.39 -1.07 -6.18
CA GLU A 147 -14.76 -0.03 -7.14
C GLU A 147 -13.61 0.96 -7.39
N ALA A 148 -12.91 1.38 -6.33
CA ALA A 148 -11.72 2.23 -6.46
C ALA A 148 -10.58 1.51 -7.22
N LEU A 149 -10.36 0.21 -7.00
CA LEU A 149 -9.36 -0.56 -7.74
C LEU A 149 -9.71 -0.70 -9.22
N HIS A 150 -10.98 -0.96 -9.57
CA HIS A 150 -11.41 -1.00 -10.98
C HIS A 150 -11.29 0.35 -11.67
N GLN A 151 -11.43 1.46 -10.93
CA GLN A 151 -11.14 2.78 -11.48
C GLN A 151 -9.63 2.97 -11.66
N ALA A 152 -8.81 2.59 -10.66
CA ALA A 152 -7.35 2.69 -10.72
C ALA A 152 -6.76 1.92 -11.92
N GLU A 153 -7.30 0.74 -12.23
CA GLU A 153 -6.87 -0.12 -13.33
C GLU A 153 -6.89 0.59 -14.69
N ARG A 154 -7.79 1.55 -14.89
CA ARG A 154 -7.89 2.32 -16.15
C ARG A 154 -6.75 3.31 -16.36
N TYR A 155 -5.97 3.56 -15.33
CA TYR A 155 -4.94 4.60 -15.29
C TYR A 155 -3.52 4.05 -15.28
N PHE A 156 -3.35 2.75 -15.02
CA PHE A 156 -2.05 2.12 -15.00
C PHE A 156 -1.69 1.50 -16.35
N ASP A 157 -0.40 1.57 -16.69
CA ASP A 157 0.22 0.80 -17.75
C ASP A 157 1.08 -0.30 -17.12
N VAL A 158 0.79 -1.56 -17.43
CA VAL A 158 1.48 -2.73 -16.87
C VAL A 158 2.97 -2.74 -17.21
N ALA A 159 3.35 -2.24 -18.38
CA ALA A 159 4.75 -2.23 -18.83
C ALA A 159 5.56 -1.19 -18.07
N GLU A 160 4.97 -0.01 -17.81
CA GLU A 160 5.65 1.12 -17.17
C GLU A 160 5.61 1.02 -15.63
N GLU A 161 4.53 0.49 -15.05
CA GLU A 161 4.29 0.47 -13.61
C GLU A 161 3.98 -0.94 -13.07
N PRO A 162 4.80 -1.97 -13.35
CA PRO A 162 4.47 -3.35 -13.04
C PRO A 162 4.31 -3.61 -11.53
N HIS A 163 5.01 -2.87 -10.67
CA HIS A 163 4.88 -2.97 -9.21
C HIS A 163 3.51 -2.49 -8.70
N LEU A 164 2.99 -1.39 -9.26
CA LEU A 164 1.67 -0.88 -8.90
C LEU A 164 0.56 -1.79 -9.43
N TRP A 165 0.77 -2.36 -10.61
CA TRP A 165 -0.12 -3.35 -11.18
C TRP A 165 -0.19 -4.63 -10.33
N LEU A 166 0.96 -5.16 -9.90
CA LEU A 166 1.01 -6.29 -8.98
C LEU A 166 0.27 -5.99 -7.66
N ARG A 167 0.50 -4.81 -7.08
CA ARG A 167 -0.21 -4.37 -5.86
C ARG A 167 -1.71 -4.28 -6.08
N LEU A 168 -2.16 -3.74 -7.22
CA LEU A 168 -3.56 -3.70 -7.61
C LEU A 168 -4.17 -5.10 -7.68
N ARG A 169 -3.51 -6.06 -8.34
CA ARG A 169 -4.00 -7.45 -8.47
C ARG A 169 -4.10 -8.16 -7.12
N ILE A 170 -3.07 -8.05 -6.30
CA ILE A 170 -3.08 -8.62 -4.95
C ILE A 170 -4.23 -8.02 -4.11
N ASN A 171 -4.47 -6.71 -4.21
CA ASN A 171 -5.56 -6.05 -3.48
C ASN A 171 -6.94 -6.47 -4.01
N GLN A 172 -7.13 -6.60 -5.32
CA GLN A 172 -8.37 -7.12 -5.91
C GLN A 172 -8.67 -8.54 -5.43
N MET A 173 -7.70 -9.45 -5.55
CA MET A 173 -7.81 -10.82 -5.04
C MET A 173 -8.14 -10.84 -3.55
N TYR A 174 -7.50 -9.97 -2.76
CA TYR A 174 -7.74 -9.87 -1.34
C TYR A 174 -9.19 -9.48 -1.01
N PHE A 175 -9.71 -8.39 -1.60
CA PHE A 175 -11.05 -7.91 -1.30
C PHE A 175 -12.12 -8.86 -1.86
N LEU A 176 -11.90 -9.48 -3.02
CA LEU A 176 -12.79 -10.51 -3.56
C LEU A 176 -12.86 -11.72 -2.63
N CYS A 177 -11.73 -12.18 -2.09
CA CYS A 177 -11.73 -13.23 -1.07
C CYS A 177 -12.49 -12.81 0.20
N HIS A 178 -12.41 -11.54 0.60
CA HIS A 178 -13.17 -11.02 1.75
C HIS A 178 -14.67 -11.06 1.52
N GLN A 179 -15.12 -10.82 0.29
CA GLN A 179 -16.52 -10.95 -0.12
C GLN A 179 -16.93 -12.39 -0.51
N GLU A 180 -16.07 -13.39 -0.26
CA GLU A 180 -16.27 -14.78 -0.65
C GLU A 180 -16.47 -15.00 -2.18
N LYS A 181 -16.06 -14.04 -3.00
CA LYS A 181 -16.08 -14.11 -4.48
C LYS A 181 -14.85 -14.84 -5.02
N PHE A 182 -14.66 -16.09 -4.60
CA PHE A 182 -13.43 -16.83 -4.87
C PHE A 182 -13.19 -17.12 -6.36
N ALA A 183 -14.25 -17.29 -7.16
CA ALA A 183 -14.12 -17.52 -8.60
C ALA A 183 -13.60 -16.27 -9.33
N GLU A 184 -14.08 -15.09 -8.96
CA GLU A 184 -13.60 -13.81 -9.49
C GLU A 184 -12.15 -13.54 -9.04
N ALA A 185 -11.82 -13.85 -7.78
CA ALA A 185 -10.45 -13.73 -7.28
C ALA A 185 -9.47 -14.66 -8.03
N GLU A 186 -9.90 -15.88 -8.37
CA GLU A 186 -9.09 -16.85 -9.11
C GLU A 186 -8.73 -16.37 -10.53
N ALA A 187 -9.58 -15.53 -11.16
CA ALA A 187 -9.33 -15.01 -12.50
C ALA A 187 -8.05 -14.16 -12.59
N TYR A 188 -7.60 -13.56 -11.48
CA TYR A 188 -6.37 -12.75 -11.41
C TYR A 188 -5.11 -13.55 -11.05
N LYS A 189 -5.24 -14.85 -10.74
CA LYS A 189 -4.18 -15.66 -10.14
C LYS A 189 -2.94 -15.78 -11.04
N GLU A 190 -3.12 -16.15 -12.31
CA GLU A 190 -1.98 -16.41 -13.21
C GLU A 190 -1.19 -15.13 -13.51
N GLU A 191 -1.88 -14.01 -13.75
CA GLU A 191 -1.22 -12.71 -13.93
C GLU A 191 -0.44 -12.27 -12.68
N ALA A 192 -1.04 -12.44 -11.49
CA ALA A 192 -0.36 -12.13 -10.23
C ALA A 192 0.87 -13.02 -9.99
N ARG A 193 0.82 -14.30 -10.38
CA ARG A 193 1.97 -15.23 -10.32
C ARG A 193 3.11 -14.79 -11.22
N GLU A 194 2.82 -14.49 -12.48
CA GLU A 194 3.82 -14.03 -13.45
C GLU A 194 4.51 -12.74 -12.99
N LEU A 195 3.73 -11.77 -12.51
CA LEU A 195 4.25 -10.52 -11.98
C LEU A 195 5.07 -10.74 -10.72
N THR A 196 4.59 -11.57 -9.79
CA THR A 196 5.32 -11.88 -8.56
C THR A 196 6.65 -12.58 -8.85
N ALA A 197 6.70 -13.50 -9.81
CA ALA A 197 7.93 -14.17 -10.22
C ALA A 197 8.93 -13.20 -10.87
N ARG A 198 8.45 -12.22 -11.64
CA ARG A 198 9.29 -11.26 -12.36
C ARG A 198 9.82 -10.14 -11.47
N ILE A 199 8.98 -9.58 -10.61
CA ILE A 199 9.25 -8.33 -9.87
C ILE A 199 8.80 -8.35 -8.41
N GLY A 200 8.12 -9.42 -7.97
CA GLY A 200 7.58 -9.52 -6.62
C GLY A 200 8.70 -9.57 -5.60
N ARG A 201 8.55 -8.82 -4.51
CA ARG A 201 9.42 -9.01 -3.36
C ARG A 201 8.84 -10.12 -2.51
N GLU A 202 9.62 -10.49 -1.53
CA GLU A 202 9.32 -11.55 -0.59
C GLU A 202 7.97 -11.35 0.15
N ARG A 203 7.57 -10.09 0.36
CA ARG A 203 6.25 -9.75 0.92
C ARG A 203 5.12 -10.14 -0.03
N GLU A 204 5.18 -9.70 -1.29
CA GLU A 204 4.14 -9.94 -2.29
C GLU A 204 4.02 -11.45 -2.57
N ARG A 205 5.15 -12.16 -2.61
CA ARG A 205 5.18 -13.62 -2.73
C ARG A 205 4.38 -14.32 -1.63
N ARG A 206 4.64 -14.00 -0.36
CA ARG A 206 3.90 -14.59 0.77
C ARG A 206 2.42 -14.24 0.72
N GLN A 207 2.09 -12.99 0.40
CA GLN A 207 0.71 -12.54 0.32
C GLN A 207 -0.05 -13.28 -0.78
N LEU A 208 0.57 -13.47 -1.95
CA LEU A 208 -0.02 -14.21 -3.05
C LEU A 208 -0.27 -15.67 -2.66
N VAL A 209 0.71 -16.38 -2.09
CA VAL A 209 0.54 -17.78 -1.67
C VAL A 209 -0.60 -17.94 -0.65
N SER A 210 -0.67 -17.06 0.35
CA SER A 210 -1.79 -17.07 1.32
C SER A 210 -3.14 -16.82 0.64
N LEU A 211 -3.21 -15.92 -0.35
CA LEU A 211 -4.44 -15.65 -1.11
C LEU A 211 -4.83 -16.85 -1.98
N GLU A 212 -3.89 -17.48 -2.66
CA GLU A 212 -4.13 -18.68 -3.47
C GLU A 212 -4.66 -19.82 -2.62
N GLY A 213 -4.08 -20.07 -1.45
CA GLY A 213 -4.57 -21.08 -0.52
C GLY A 213 -5.99 -20.79 -0.04
N ARG A 214 -6.30 -19.52 0.23
CA ARG A 214 -7.66 -19.10 0.59
C ARG A 214 -8.65 -19.23 -0.56
N ILE A 215 -8.24 -18.93 -1.79
CA ILE A 215 -9.04 -19.15 -3.00
C ILE A 215 -9.29 -20.65 -3.19
N ALA A 216 -8.26 -21.49 -3.07
CA ALA A 216 -8.40 -22.93 -3.16
C ALA A 216 -9.41 -23.47 -2.13
N ALA A 217 -9.31 -23.02 -0.86
CA ALA A 217 -10.26 -23.34 0.19
C ALA A 217 -11.68 -22.89 -0.19
N GLY A 218 -11.87 -21.63 -0.58
CA GLY A 218 -13.17 -21.11 -0.99
C GLY A 218 -13.81 -21.81 -2.20
N ARG A 219 -12.98 -22.47 -3.03
CA ARG A 219 -13.41 -23.28 -4.18
C ARG A 219 -13.57 -24.77 -3.84
N GLY A 220 -13.42 -25.16 -2.58
CA GLY A 220 -13.55 -26.55 -2.13
C GLY A 220 -12.35 -27.45 -2.45
N ARG A 221 -11.22 -26.87 -2.90
CA ARG A 221 -9.97 -27.60 -3.21
C ARG A 221 -9.12 -27.70 -1.94
N TRP A 222 -9.61 -28.48 -0.99
CA TRP A 222 -9.10 -28.47 0.37
C TRP A 222 -7.66 -28.90 0.52
N GLN A 223 -7.21 -29.90 -0.26
CA GLN A 223 -5.82 -30.37 -0.20
C GLN A 223 -4.88 -29.31 -0.76
N GLU A 224 -5.18 -28.74 -1.94
CA GLU A 224 -4.43 -27.62 -2.52
C GLU A 224 -4.34 -26.43 -1.55
N ALA A 225 -5.43 -26.13 -0.85
CA ALA A 225 -5.44 -25.09 0.18
C ALA A 225 -4.45 -25.38 1.31
N LEU A 226 -4.41 -26.61 1.82
CA LEU A 226 -3.47 -26.99 2.89
C LEU A 226 -2.02 -26.99 2.40
N ASP A 227 -1.77 -27.48 1.19
CA ASP A 227 -0.44 -27.51 0.56
C ASP A 227 0.14 -26.10 0.37
N LEU A 228 -0.72 -25.09 0.15
CA LEU A 228 -0.33 -23.68 0.05
C LEU A 228 -0.23 -22.99 1.42
N LEU A 229 -1.24 -23.17 2.29
CA LEU A 229 -1.35 -22.40 3.53
C LEU A 229 -0.39 -22.89 4.62
N GLN A 230 -0.10 -24.20 4.72
CA GLN A 230 0.77 -24.71 5.78
C GLN A 230 2.21 -24.18 5.67
N PRO A 231 2.89 -24.27 4.51
CA PRO A 231 4.22 -23.68 4.36
C PRO A 231 4.20 -22.17 4.55
N ALA A 232 3.18 -21.47 4.02
CA ALA A 232 3.05 -20.03 4.19
C ALA A 232 2.93 -19.62 5.67
N ARG A 233 2.15 -20.36 6.47
CA ARG A 233 2.02 -20.13 7.92
C ARG A 233 3.38 -20.27 8.61
N GLU A 234 4.11 -21.34 8.31
CA GLU A 234 5.41 -21.63 8.92
C GLU A 234 6.43 -20.53 8.59
N GLU A 235 6.49 -20.14 7.33
CA GLU A 235 7.39 -19.09 6.85
C GLU A 235 7.07 -17.72 7.48
N LEU A 236 5.78 -17.36 7.55
CA LEU A 236 5.33 -16.13 8.22
C LEU A 236 5.68 -16.13 9.70
N SER A 237 5.46 -17.26 10.39
CA SER A 237 5.81 -17.41 11.80
C SER A 237 7.32 -17.27 12.02
N ALA A 238 8.14 -17.95 11.20
CA ALA A 238 9.59 -17.88 11.26
C ALA A 238 10.12 -16.45 11.01
N ALA A 239 9.46 -15.70 10.14
CA ALA A 239 9.77 -14.29 9.87
C ALA A 239 9.23 -13.31 10.95
N GLY A 240 8.64 -13.81 12.04
CA GLY A 240 8.05 -12.98 13.11
C GLY A 240 6.80 -12.20 12.69
N ARG A 241 6.16 -12.62 11.58
CA ARG A 241 4.94 -12.01 11.00
C ARG A 241 3.70 -12.69 11.59
N LEU A 242 3.58 -12.59 12.92
CA LEU A 242 2.60 -13.37 13.68
C LEU A 242 1.15 -13.01 13.34
N PHE A 243 0.87 -11.77 12.93
CA PHE A 243 -0.48 -11.39 12.52
C PHE A 243 -0.88 -12.11 11.22
N GLU A 244 -0.03 -12.07 10.21
CA GLU A 244 -0.28 -12.75 8.94
C GLU A 244 -0.28 -14.28 9.10
N ALA A 245 0.60 -14.81 9.96
CA ALA A 245 0.59 -16.22 10.34
C ALA A 245 -0.72 -16.59 11.04
N GLY A 246 -1.24 -15.74 11.94
CA GLY A 246 -2.53 -15.91 12.60
C GLY A 246 -3.71 -15.93 11.62
N CYS A 247 -3.70 -15.05 10.62
CA CYS A 247 -4.69 -15.07 9.53
C CYS A 247 -4.66 -16.42 8.79
N THR A 248 -3.47 -16.87 8.41
CA THR A 248 -3.27 -18.12 7.67
C THR A 248 -3.67 -19.34 8.51
N THR A 249 -3.35 -19.34 9.81
CA THR A 249 -3.81 -20.35 10.77
C THR A 249 -5.32 -20.48 10.79
N LEU A 250 -6.06 -19.37 10.83
CA LEU A 250 -7.52 -19.40 10.90
C LEU A 250 -8.15 -19.86 9.57
N ASP A 251 -7.50 -19.59 8.43
CA ASP A 251 -7.89 -20.16 7.14
C ASP A 251 -7.66 -21.69 7.12
N ILE A 252 -6.52 -22.18 7.62
CA ILE A 252 -6.25 -23.63 7.77
C ILE A 252 -7.29 -24.25 8.71
N ALA A 253 -7.58 -23.61 9.85
CA ALA A 253 -8.57 -24.08 10.80
C ALA A 253 -9.96 -24.23 10.15
N ALA A 254 -10.35 -23.28 9.28
CA ALA A 254 -11.57 -23.37 8.50
C ALA A 254 -11.58 -24.61 7.59
N VAL A 255 -10.47 -24.87 6.89
CA VAL A 255 -10.33 -26.04 6.01
C VAL A 255 -10.37 -27.37 6.78
N LEU A 256 -9.74 -27.43 7.96
CA LEU A 256 -9.70 -28.63 8.79
C LEU A 256 -11.07 -28.94 9.41
N VAL A 257 -11.76 -27.93 9.95
CA VAL A 257 -13.08 -28.15 10.56
C VAL A 257 -14.13 -28.54 9.53
N ASP A 258 -14.09 -27.95 8.32
CA ASP A 258 -15.02 -28.29 7.24
C ASP A 258 -14.77 -29.72 6.70
N GLN A 259 -13.56 -30.25 6.83
CA GLN A 259 -13.23 -31.65 6.52
C GLN A 259 -13.45 -32.63 7.68
N GLY A 260 -13.87 -32.16 8.86
CA GLY A 260 -13.98 -33.01 10.06
C GLY A 260 -12.64 -33.49 10.62
N LYS A 261 -11.52 -32.86 10.23
CA LYS A 261 -10.15 -33.16 10.69
C LYS A 261 -9.88 -32.53 12.07
N LEU A 262 -10.62 -33.00 13.07
CA LEU A 262 -10.66 -32.39 14.41
C LEU A 262 -9.36 -32.61 15.21
N ALA A 263 -8.66 -33.72 14.98
CA ALA A 263 -7.38 -34.00 15.63
C ALA A 263 -6.29 -33.02 15.16
N GLU A 264 -6.19 -32.81 13.85
CA GLU A 264 -5.28 -31.84 13.24
C GLU A 264 -5.64 -30.40 13.64
N LEU A 265 -6.93 -30.10 13.78
CA LEU A 265 -7.39 -28.81 14.29
C LEU A 265 -6.96 -28.56 15.74
N ALA A 266 -7.09 -29.57 16.61
CA ALA A 266 -6.65 -29.50 18.01
C ALA A 266 -5.13 -29.30 18.10
N GLU A 267 -4.38 -30.00 17.26
CA GLU A 267 -2.94 -29.82 17.14
C GLU A 267 -2.57 -28.40 16.69
N LEU A 268 -3.24 -27.88 15.66
CA LEU A 268 -3.06 -26.51 15.18
C LEU A 268 -3.32 -25.48 16.28
N ALA A 269 -4.40 -25.66 17.06
CA ALA A 269 -4.75 -24.77 18.17
C ALA A 269 -3.68 -24.77 19.27
N ARG A 270 -3.12 -25.94 19.59
CA ARG A 270 -2.04 -26.07 20.57
C ARG A 270 -0.75 -25.37 20.13
N GLN A 271 -0.41 -25.44 18.84
CA GLN A 271 0.76 -24.74 18.30
C GLN A 271 0.66 -23.22 18.37
N VAL A 272 -0.57 -22.69 18.31
CA VAL A 272 -0.85 -21.25 18.23
C VAL A 272 -1.16 -20.63 19.59
N GLU A 273 -1.45 -21.45 20.61
CA GLU A 273 -1.71 -21.00 21.98
C GLU A 273 -0.65 -20.02 22.53
N PRO A 274 0.67 -20.24 22.35
CA PRO A 274 1.69 -19.29 22.81
C PRO A 274 1.55 -17.89 22.19
N TRP A 275 1.05 -17.80 20.95
CA TRP A 275 0.86 -16.51 20.26
C TRP A 275 -0.16 -15.64 20.97
N GLY A 276 -1.07 -16.25 21.75
CA GLY A 276 -1.99 -15.52 22.60
C GLY A 276 -1.31 -14.62 23.65
N GLN A 277 0.00 -14.75 23.88
CA GLN A 277 0.77 -13.89 24.82
C GLN A 277 1.73 -12.93 24.11
N GLU A 278 1.80 -12.94 22.78
CA GLU A 278 2.79 -12.19 22.01
C GLU A 278 2.48 -10.70 21.93
N LYS A 279 3.32 -9.86 22.55
CA LYS A 279 3.12 -8.40 22.61
C LYS A 279 3.09 -7.71 21.25
N LYS A 280 3.60 -8.36 20.20
CA LYS A 280 3.57 -7.85 18.82
C LYS A 280 2.16 -7.87 18.21
N LEU A 281 1.26 -8.70 18.73
CA LEU A 281 -0.14 -8.74 18.31
C LEU A 281 -0.96 -7.74 19.13
N THR A 282 -2.00 -7.16 18.53
CA THR A 282 -2.95 -6.31 19.26
C THR A 282 -3.71 -7.12 20.32
N ASP A 283 -4.25 -6.43 21.34
CA ASP A 283 -5.02 -7.07 22.42
C ASP A 283 -6.24 -7.85 21.87
N VAL A 284 -6.88 -7.31 20.83
CA VAL A 284 -8.02 -7.93 20.16
C VAL A 284 -7.57 -9.16 19.36
N ALA A 285 -6.44 -9.10 18.65
CA ALA A 285 -5.86 -10.25 17.94
C ALA A 285 -5.52 -11.38 18.93
N ARG A 286 -4.83 -11.07 20.03
CA ARG A 286 -4.50 -12.06 21.09
C ARG A 286 -5.76 -12.70 21.67
N SER A 287 -6.77 -11.89 21.98
CA SER A 287 -8.04 -12.38 22.53
C SER A 287 -8.77 -13.31 21.56
N THR A 288 -8.75 -12.99 20.27
CA THR A 288 -9.35 -13.81 19.21
C THR A 288 -8.66 -15.17 19.10
N LEU A 289 -7.32 -15.21 19.12
CA LEU A 289 -6.57 -16.49 19.11
C LEU A 289 -6.83 -17.32 20.37
N ARG A 290 -6.86 -16.70 21.55
CA ARG A 290 -7.20 -17.40 22.81
C ARG A 290 -8.61 -17.98 22.77
N LEU A 291 -9.57 -17.24 22.22
CA LEU A 291 -10.94 -17.72 22.05
C LEU A 291 -10.99 -18.91 21.08
N PHE A 292 -10.28 -18.82 19.95
CA PHE A 292 -10.13 -19.93 19.01
C PHE A 292 -9.59 -21.19 19.71
N CYS A 293 -8.45 -21.10 20.41
CA CYS A 293 -7.85 -22.25 21.11
C CYS A 293 -8.82 -22.85 22.14
N ARG A 294 -9.52 -22.00 22.91
CA ARG A 294 -10.51 -22.46 23.90
C ARG A 294 -11.67 -23.22 23.26
N LEU A 295 -12.24 -22.70 22.16
CA LEU A 295 -13.35 -23.35 21.48
C LEU A 295 -12.94 -24.70 20.88
N VAL A 296 -11.74 -24.79 20.32
CA VAL A 296 -11.19 -26.06 19.81
C VAL A 296 -10.99 -27.05 20.96
N ALA A 297 -10.39 -26.63 22.08
CA ALA A 297 -10.18 -27.49 23.25
C ALA A 297 -11.50 -28.01 23.86
N GLN A 298 -12.58 -27.24 23.75
CA GLN A 298 -13.92 -27.64 24.20
C GLN A 298 -14.71 -28.46 23.18
N GLY A 299 -14.16 -28.70 21.97
CA GLY A 299 -14.88 -29.35 20.88
C GLY A 299 -16.07 -28.55 20.35
N SER A 300 -16.12 -27.24 20.63
CA SER A 300 -17.24 -26.36 20.27
C SER A 300 -16.96 -25.52 19.02
N PHE A 301 -15.78 -25.67 18.41
CA PHE A 301 -15.44 -25.03 17.15
C PHE A 301 -16.10 -25.75 15.96
N LYS A 302 -17.05 -25.07 15.29
CA LYS A 302 -17.92 -25.66 14.27
C LYS A 302 -17.55 -25.22 12.84
N PRO A 303 -17.99 -25.96 11.80
CA PRO A 303 -17.94 -25.51 10.42
C PRO A 303 -18.48 -24.08 10.26
N GLY A 304 -17.82 -23.28 9.41
CA GLY A 304 -18.12 -21.85 9.24
C GLY A 304 -17.55 -20.91 10.32
N MET A 305 -17.26 -21.38 11.54
CA MET A 305 -16.60 -20.53 12.54
C MET A 305 -15.19 -20.14 12.11
N GLY A 306 -14.44 -21.04 11.45
CA GLY A 306 -13.10 -20.74 10.94
C GLY A 306 -13.06 -19.54 10.00
N ARG A 307 -13.94 -19.50 9.00
CA ARG A 307 -14.04 -18.36 8.07
C ARG A 307 -14.39 -17.07 8.79
N ARG A 308 -15.35 -17.11 9.71
CA ARG A 308 -15.74 -15.94 10.51
C ARG A 308 -14.59 -15.45 11.39
N PHE A 309 -13.92 -16.34 12.12
CA PHE A 309 -12.77 -15.98 12.94
C PHE A 309 -11.65 -15.38 12.09
N ALA A 310 -11.37 -15.95 10.91
CA ALA A 310 -10.37 -15.42 10.02
C ALA A 310 -10.76 -14.02 9.49
N ALA A 311 -12.05 -13.77 9.22
CA ALA A 311 -12.54 -12.46 8.81
C ALA A 311 -12.48 -11.44 9.95
N ASP A 312 -12.93 -11.80 11.14
CA ASP A 312 -12.92 -10.95 12.33
C ASP A 312 -11.47 -10.64 12.76
N PHE A 313 -10.59 -11.64 12.78
CA PHE A 313 -9.17 -11.48 13.10
C PHE A 313 -8.47 -10.49 12.16
N ARG A 314 -8.76 -10.52 10.87
CA ARG A 314 -8.20 -9.55 9.90
C ARG A 314 -8.60 -8.10 10.16
N LYS A 315 -9.68 -7.87 10.91
CA LYS A 315 -10.13 -6.52 11.32
C LYS A 315 -9.50 -6.06 12.64
N THR A 316 -8.77 -6.93 13.32
CA THR A 316 -8.16 -6.64 14.63
C THR A 316 -6.80 -5.93 14.56
N ASP A 317 -6.23 -5.87 13.36
CA ASP A 317 -5.01 -5.12 13.08
C ASP A 317 -5.16 -4.44 11.73
N THR A 318 -4.54 -3.27 11.60
CA THR A 318 -4.62 -2.50 10.37
C THR A 318 -3.54 -2.99 9.42
N ARG A 319 -3.87 -3.23 8.15
CA ARG A 319 -2.87 -3.70 7.16
C ARG A 319 -1.89 -2.61 6.81
N LEU A 320 -2.27 -1.36 7.10
CA LEU A 320 -1.52 -0.14 6.94
C LEU A 320 -0.70 0.24 8.19
N THR A 321 -0.51 -0.65 9.17
CA THR A 321 0.39 -0.41 10.34
C THR A 321 1.88 -0.33 10.00
N ARG A 322 2.24 -0.36 8.72
CA ARG A 322 3.60 -0.12 8.22
C ARG A 322 3.63 1.27 7.59
N PRO A 323 4.79 1.98 7.63
CA PRO A 323 4.91 3.31 7.03
C PRO A 323 4.26 3.29 5.66
N PHE A 324 3.23 4.11 5.47
CA PHE A 324 2.52 4.16 4.22
C PHE A 324 3.52 4.60 3.14
N GLU A 325 3.88 3.69 2.24
CA GLU A 325 4.74 4.02 1.11
C GLU A 325 3.94 4.82 0.10
N ILE A 326 4.24 6.12 0.01
CA ILE A 326 3.75 6.98 -1.07
C ILE A 326 4.21 6.33 -2.39
N PRO A 327 3.27 5.96 -3.28
CA PRO A 327 3.62 5.43 -4.59
C PRO A 327 4.60 6.36 -5.32
N GLY A 328 5.74 5.82 -5.77
CA GLY A 328 6.83 6.59 -6.40
C GLY A 328 8.11 6.74 -5.57
N GLU A 329 8.05 6.60 -4.24
CA GLU A 329 9.25 6.66 -3.37
C GLU A 329 10.07 5.35 -3.35
N GLN A 330 9.87 4.44 -4.31
CA GLN A 330 10.54 3.13 -4.35
C GLN A 330 11.98 3.22 -4.87
N GLY A 331 12.83 4.00 -4.21
CA GLY A 331 14.28 4.01 -4.40
C GLY A 331 14.97 2.94 -3.55
N ASN A 332 15.42 1.85 -4.17
CA ASN A 332 16.54 0.98 -3.78
C ASN A 332 16.90 0.81 -2.28
N GLY A 333 15.98 0.64 -1.34
CA GLY A 333 16.29 0.30 0.07
C GLY A 333 17.18 1.30 0.85
N ASN A 334 17.66 2.36 0.18
CA ASN A 334 18.41 3.49 0.69
C ASN A 334 17.45 4.67 0.71
N GLU A 335 16.49 4.60 1.63
CA GLU A 335 15.69 5.76 2.02
C GLU A 335 16.67 6.89 2.35
N ALA A 336 16.63 8.00 1.58
CA ALA A 336 17.55 9.11 1.79
C ALA A 336 17.42 9.58 3.26
N PRO A 337 18.53 9.78 4.00
CA PRO A 337 18.49 10.13 5.43
C PRO A 337 17.54 11.29 5.75
N ALA A 338 17.42 12.26 4.84
CA ALA A 338 16.52 13.41 4.97
C ALA A 338 15.02 13.03 4.99
N LEU A 339 14.59 12.04 4.21
CA LEU A 339 13.20 11.55 4.19
C LEU A 339 12.87 10.76 5.46
N ARG A 340 13.82 9.93 5.92
CA ARG A 340 13.70 9.22 7.20
C ARG A 340 13.61 10.21 8.37
N GLU A 341 14.44 11.25 8.37
CA GLU A 341 14.37 12.33 9.37
C GLU A 341 13.06 13.11 9.29
N GLY A 342 12.57 13.43 8.09
CA GLY A 342 11.28 14.09 7.89
C GLY A 342 10.12 13.28 8.47
N ARG A 343 10.04 11.99 8.11
CA ARG A 343 9.05 11.05 8.67
C ARG A 343 9.18 10.90 10.18
N ALA A 344 10.41 10.79 10.71
CA ALA A 344 10.65 10.69 12.15
C ALA A 344 10.20 11.96 12.90
N ARG A 345 10.44 13.16 12.35
CA ARG A 345 9.97 14.43 12.92
C ARG A 345 8.46 14.53 12.91
N ILE A 346 7.82 14.16 11.80
CA ILE A 346 6.37 14.15 11.68
C ILE A 346 5.74 13.16 12.67
N ALA A 347 6.29 11.94 12.78
CA ALA A 347 5.83 10.93 13.72
C ALA A 347 6.02 11.38 15.18
N ALA A 348 7.14 12.04 15.50
CA ALA A 348 7.39 12.61 16.82
C ALA A 348 6.40 13.74 17.17
N ALA A 349 6.14 14.65 16.23
CA ALA A 349 5.16 15.72 16.40
C ALA A 349 3.74 15.16 16.59
N ALA A 350 3.37 14.13 15.82
CA ALA A 350 2.09 13.44 15.96
C ALA A 350 1.92 12.76 17.33
N ARG A 351 3.00 12.16 17.86
CA ARG A 351 2.99 11.54 19.19
C ARG A 351 2.81 12.59 20.29
N ALA A 352 3.54 13.69 20.20
CA ALA A 352 3.42 14.80 21.13
C ALA A 352 2.00 15.41 21.13
N GLN A 353 1.38 15.54 19.96
CA GLN A 353 -0.01 16.02 19.87
C GLN A 353 -1.00 15.08 20.56
N ARG A 354 -0.85 13.75 20.40
CA ARG A 354 -1.72 12.78 21.08
C ARG A 354 -1.56 12.80 22.60
N GLU A 355 -0.35 13.02 23.09
CA GLU A 355 -0.08 13.16 24.52
C GLU A 355 -0.73 14.44 25.05
N ALA A 356 -0.64 15.55 24.30
CA ALA A 356 -1.29 16.81 24.66
C ALA A 356 -2.83 16.77 24.61
N ASP A 357 -3.43 16.00 23.69
CA ASP A 357 -4.89 15.84 23.60
C ASP A 357 -5.46 14.85 24.65
N ALA A 358 -4.60 14.11 25.35
CA ALA A 358 -4.97 13.14 26.37
C ALA A 358 -4.93 13.70 27.82
N ASP A 359 -4.28 14.84 28.01
CA ASP A 359 -4.24 15.63 29.25
C ASP A 359 -5.35 16.69 29.27
#